data_AF-A0A955RF11-F1
#
_entry.id   AF-A0A955RF11-F1
#
_cell.length_a   1.000
_cell.length_b   1.000
_cell.length_c   1.000
_cell.angle_alpha   90.00
_cell.angle_beta   90.00
_cell.angle_gamma   90.00
#
_symmetry.space_group_name_H-M   'P 1'
#
loop_
_entity.id
_entity.type
_entity.pdbx_description
1 polymer ?
#
loop_
_entity_poly.entity_id
_entity_poly.type
_entity_poly.pdbx_seq_one_letter_code
_entity_poly.pdbx_strand_id
1 'polypeptide(L)' 'MDPSDPGITDVASYLATRIPTGADTPDEAREDWRTTLYNARATNAMRPLRDMVVRTVPDDAVARSLCDHLATTRRS' A
#
# COMPACT_ATOMS: atom_id res chain seq x y z
N MET A 1 19.56 -0.37 2.84
CA MET A 1 18.22 -0.44 2.23
C MET A 1 18.39 -0.01 0.80
N ASP A 2 18.05 -0.87 -0.15
CA ASP A 2 18.01 -0.49 -1.56
C ASP A 2 16.76 0.40 -1.75
N PRO A 3 16.90 1.66 -2.20
CA PRO A 3 15.75 2.55 -2.41
C PRO A 3 14.81 2.05 -3.52
N SER A 4 15.16 0.98 -4.24
CA SER A 4 14.47 0.45 -5.41
C SER A 4 13.50 -0.70 -5.09
N ASP A 5 13.40 -1.15 -3.83
CA ASP A 5 12.48 -2.21 -3.39
C ASP A 5 11.72 -1.77 -2.13
N PRO A 6 10.66 -0.95 -2.26
CA PRO A 6 9.91 -0.44 -1.12
C PRO A 6 9.21 -1.58 -0.39
N GLY A 7 9.48 -1.69 0.91
CA GLY A 7 8.80 -2.64 1.77
C GLY A 7 7.35 -2.24 2.02
N ILE A 8 6.57 -3.16 2.63
CA ILE A 8 5.18 -2.88 3.00
C ILE A 8 5.06 -1.62 3.88
N THR A 9 6.03 -1.37 4.76
CA THR A 9 6.05 -0.17 5.62
C THR A 9 6.19 1.13 4.83
N ASP A 10 7.03 1.16 3.79
CA ASP A 10 7.21 2.34 2.94
C ASP A 10 5.94 2.64 2.14
N VAL A 11 5.35 1.59 1.56
CA VAL A 11 4.08 1.70 0.83
C VAL A 11 2.94 2.13 1.75
N ALA A 12 2.85 1.56 2.95
CA ALA A 12 1.85 1.95 3.94
C ALA A 12 1.98 3.44 4.32
N SER A 13 3.21 3.90 4.55
CA SER A 13 3.50 5.30 4.85
C SER A 13 3.10 6.23 3.70
N TYR A 14 3.35 5.81 2.46
CA TYR A 14 2.95 6.56 1.29
C TYR A 14 1.42 6.68 1.19
N LEU A 15 0.71 5.55 1.28
CA LEU A 15 -0.75 5.50 1.14
C LEU A 15 -1.48 6.23 2.27
N ALA A 16 -0.99 6.15 3.51
CA ALA A 16 -1.59 6.83 4.67
C ALA A 16 -1.64 8.35 4.53
N THR A 17 -0.74 8.95 3.74
CA THR A 17 -0.75 10.41 3.49
C THR A 17 -1.71 10.85 2.38
N ARG A 18 -2.33 9.90 1.68
CA ARG A 18 -3.14 10.15 0.46
C ARG A 18 -4.56 9.62 0.57
N ILE A 19 -4.72 8.48 1.23
CA ILE A 19 -5.99 7.80 1.38
C ILE A 19 -6.30 7.69 2.87
N PRO A 20 -7.30 8.45 3.37
CA PRO A 20 -7.73 8.37 4.76
C PRO A 20 -8.23 6.97 5.10
N THR A 21 -7.85 6.45 6.27
CA THR A 21 -8.36 5.18 6.81
C THR A 21 -9.48 5.38 7.83
N GLY A 22 -9.70 6.62 8.28
CA GLY A 22 -10.56 6.94 9.42
C GLY A 22 -9.83 6.95 10.77
N ALA A 23 -8.52 6.68 10.78
CA ALA A 23 -7.68 6.80 11.96
C ALA A 23 -7.53 8.26 12.45
N ASP A 24 -7.41 8.42 13.76
CA ASP A 24 -7.29 9.73 14.42
C ASP A 24 -5.87 10.30 14.34
N THR A 25 -4.87 9.44 14.14
CA THR A 25 -3.46 9.84 14.03
C THR A 25 -2.78 9.33 12.76
N PRO A 26 -1.73 10.01 12.28
CA PRO A 26 -0.96 9.53 11.13
C PRO A 26 -0.31 8.15 11.35
N ASP A 27 0.11 7.83 12.59
CA ASP A 27 0.74 6.55 12.89
C ASP A 27 -0.27 5.40 12.86
N GLU A 28 -1.49 5.61 13.37
CA GLU A 28 -2.57 4.64 13.23
C GLU A 28 -2.95 4.43 11.76
N ALA A 29 -3.02 5.50 10.96
CA ALA A 29 -3.28 5.38 9.52
C ALA A 29 -2.20 4.56 8.80
N ARG A 30 -0.93 4.71 9.19
CA ARG A 30 0.18 3.90 8.66
C ARG A 30 0.01 2.43 9.06
N GLU A 31 -0.33 2.14 10.30
CA GLU A 31 -0.53 0.78 10.80
C GLU A 31 -1.74 0.09 10.17
N ASP A 32 -2.83 0.83 9.93
CA ASP A 32 -4.01 0.34 9.20
C ASP A 32 -3.63 -0.10 7.78
N TRP A 33 -2.88 0.76 7.06
CA TRP A 33 -2.41 0.44 5.73
C TRP A 33 -1.43 -0.72 5.72
N ARG A 34 -0.51 -0.76 6.70
CA ARG A 34 0.45 -1.85 6.86
C ARG A 34 -0.27 -3.19 7.04
N THR A 35 -1.25 -3.23 7.94
CA THR A 35 -2.10 -4.40 8.20
C THR A 35 -2.88 -4.80 6.95
N THR A 36 -3.50 -3.84 6.27
CA THR A 36 -4.25 -4.06 5.03
C THR A 36 -3.38 -4.68 3.94
N LEU A 37 -2.17 -4.16 3.72
CA LEU A 37 -1.22 -4.65 2.72
C LEU A 37 -0.70 -6.06 3.07
N TYR A 38 -0.40 -6.32 4.35
CA TYR A 38 -0.05 -7.67 4.80
C TYR A 38 -1.17 -8.67 4.55
N ASN A 39 -2.40 -8.33 4.92
CA ASN A 39 -3.57 -9.19 4.72
C ASN A 39 -3.86 -9.43 3.23
N ALA A 40 -3.79 -8.39 2.41
CA ALA A 40 -3.97 -8.50 0.97
C ALA A 40 -2.92 -9.41 0.33
N ARG A 41 -1.66 -9.32 0.77
CA ARG A 41 -0.60 -10.21 0.30
C ARG A 41 -0.82 -11.65 0.75
N ALA A 42 -1.17 -11.86 2.01
CA ALA A 42 -1.42 -13.20 2.57
C ALA A 42 -2.61 -13.92 1.93
N THR A 43 -3.61 -13.15 1.46
CA THR A 43 -4.85 -13.68 0.87
C THR A 43 -4.88 -13.60 -0.66
N ASN A 44 -3.76 -13.23 -1.31
CA ASN A 44 -3.67 -13.02 -2.76
C ASN A 44 -4.67 -11.97 -3.31
N ALA A 45 -5.02 -10.99 -2.47
CA ALA A 45 -5.92 -9.88 -2.76
C ALA A 45 -5.18 -8.56 -3.11
N MET A 46 -3.90 -8.63 -3.49
CA MET A 46 -3.14 -7.43 -3.90
C MET A 46 -3.73 -6.74 -5.13
N ARG A 47 -4.26 -7.50 -6.09
CA ARG A 47 -4.88 -6.95 -7.30
C ARG A 47 -6.16 -6.13 -6.99
N PRO A 48 -7.16 -6.66 -6.26
CA PRO A 48 -8.32 -5.84 -5.89
C PRO A 48 -7.95 -4.66 -4.98
N LEU A 49 -6.94 -4.79 -4.10
CA LEU A 49 -6.46 -3.66 -3.30
C LEU A 49 -5.89 -2.54 -4.18
N ARG A 50 -5.07 -2.89 -5.16
CA ARG A 50 -4.53 -1.94 -6.15
C ARG A 50 -5.65 -1.26 -6.93
N ASP A 51 -6.65 -2.02 -7.39
CA ASP A 51 -7.77 -1.44 -8.15
C ASP A 51 -8.63 -0.50 -7.28
N MET A 52 -8.70 -0.74 -5.96
CA MET A 52 -9.25 0.22 -5.01
C MET A 52 -8.39 1.48 -4.92
N VAL A 53 -7.09 1.36 -4.69
CA VAL A 53 -6.15 2.50 -4.59
C VAL A 53 -6.22 3.38 -5.84
N VAL A 54 -6.17 2.80 -7.04
CA VAL A 54 -6.25 3.53 -8.31
C VAL A 54 -7.58 4.27 -8.47
N ARG A 55 -8.70 3.72 -7.97
CA ARG A 55 -9.99 4.43 -8.02
C ARG A 55 -10.06 5.59 -7.01
N THR A 56 -9.40 5.45 -5.86
CA THR A 56 -9.42 6.47 -4.81
C THR A 56 -8.48 7.64 -5.13
N VAL A 57 -7.30 7.37 -5.71
CA VAL A 57 -6.30 8.38 -6.09
C VAL A 57 -5.89 8.21 -7.55
N PRO A 58 -6.77 8.53 -8.51
CA PRO A 58 -6.55 8.22 -9.94
C PRO A 58 -5.35 8.94 -10.56
N ASP A 59 -5.01 10.12 -10.05
CA ASP A 59 -3.89 10.92 -10.56
C ASP A 59 -2.55 10.56 -9.88
N ASP A 60 -2.55 9.66 -8.90
CA ASP A 60 -1.35 9.25 -8.17
C ASP A 60 -0.71 8.00 -8.80
N ALA A 61 0.09 8.24 -9.84
CA ALA A 61 0.83 7.18 -10.54
C ALA A 61 1.81 6.43 -9.63
N VAL A 62 2.31 7.05 -8.56
CA VAL A 62 3.27 6.44 -7.64
C VAL A 62 2.54 5.46 -6.71
N ALA A 63 1.37 5.83 -6.16
CA ALA A 63 0.55 4.92 -5.36
C ALA A 63 0.23 3.62 -6.12
N ARG A 64 -0.13 3.76 -7.41
CA ARG A 64 -0.31 2.63 -8.31
C ARG A 64 0.95 1.77 -8.44
N SER A 65 2.08 2.41 -8.75
CA SER A 65 3.37 1.70 -8.96
C SER A 65 3.81 0.93 -7.72
N LEU A 66 3.60 1.48 -6.52
CA LEU A 66 3.96 0.83 -5.26
C LEU A 66 3.09 -0.41 -5.00
N CYS A 67 1.78 -0.34 -5.26
CA CYS A 67 0.90 -1.50 -5.17
C CYS A 67 1.23 -2.57 -6.23
N ASP A 68 1.57 -2.15 -7.46
CA ASP A 68 2.02 -3.05 -8.53
C ASP A 68 3.30 -3.80 -8.13
N HIS A 69 4.28 -3.10 -7.56
CA HIS A 69 5.52 -3.68 -7.06
C HIS A 69 5.25 -4.79 -6.03
N LEU A 70 4.45 -4.49 -5.00
CA LEU A 70 4.08 -5.46 -3.96
C LEU A 70 3.34 -6.69 -4.50
N ALA A 71 2.57 -6.55 -5.59
CA ALA A 71 1.87 -7.66 -6.22
C ALA A 71 2.83 -8.61 -6.96
N THR A 72 3.96 -8.09 -7.48
CA THR A 72 4.96 -8.86 -8.22
C THR A 72 6.05 -9.47 -7.35
N THR A 73 6.37 -8.84 -6.21
CA THR A 73 7.41 -9.33 -5.30
C THR A 73 6.90 -10.57 -4.56
N ARG A 74 7.24 -11.77 -5.06
CA ARG A 74 7.14 -13.02 -4.29
C ARG A 74 8.22 -12.99 -3.20
N ARG A 75 7.93 -13.51 -2.01
CA ARG A 75 8.95 -13.73 -0.97
C ARG A 75 10.13 -14.45 -1.63
N SER A 76 11.27 -13.78 -1.75
CA SER A 76 12.56 -14.46 -1.84
C SER A 76 12.83 -15.17 -0.52
#